data_AF-S4RDM7-F1
#
_entry.id   AF-S4RDM7-F1
#
_cell.length_a   1.000
_cell.length_b   1.000
_cell.length_c   1.000
_cell.angle_alpha   90.00
_cell.angle_beta   90.00
_cell.angle_gamma   90.00
#
_symmetry.space_group_name_H-M   'P 1'
#
loop_
_entity.id
_entity.type
_entity.pdbx_description
1 polymer ?
#
loop_
_entity_poly.entity_id
_entity_poly.type
_entity_poly.pdbx_seq_one_letter_code
_entity_poly.pdbx_strand_id
1 'polypeptide(L)'
;SQRYCLCNPDVVQQYHNPDTIFILAFAIILLNTDMYSPNVKPERKMRLDDFVKNLRGVDDGADIPREILVGIYERIQKQELRTNDDHVTQVTKVEKSIVGKKPVMPATSRPSVRGHGDKNALSLPHRRLVCYCRLFEVPDPTKPQKLGLHQREIFLFNDLLVVTKIFQRKKNAVMYSFRQSFSLYGMQVHLFENQFYPHGIKIMSAVPGAETKVLALFNAPNPQDRKKFVDDLKESIAEVQEMEKHRIETELEKQKGVVRVGGQGQGRSGSKKESGARCRARGASNNGALGGRASMDDGYGYAAGEGLKRSTLSSSLRDLSDVG
;
A
#
# COMPACT_ATOMS: atom_id res chain seq x y z
N SER A 1 -14.41 10.50 -17.89
CA SER A 1 -15.42 11.17 -18.73
C SER A 1 -14.83 11.65 -20.06
N GLN A 2 -13.80 12.51 -20.09
CA GLN A 2 -13.24 13.09 -21.32
C GLN A 2 -13.00 12.07 -22.45
N ARG A 3 -12.29 10.96 -22.17
CA ARG A 3 -12.05 9.91 -23.17
C ARG A 3 -13.32 9.25 -23.67
N TYR A 4 -14.31 9.03 -22.80
CA TYR A 4 -15.61 8.49 -23.19
C TYR A 4 -16.33 9.45 -24.14
N CYS A 5 -16.32 10.75 -23.85
CA CYS A 5 -16.95 11.75 -24.69
C CYS A 5 -16.34 11.80 -26.10
N LEU A 6 -15.01 11.72 -26.20
CA LEU A 6 -14.30 11.66 -27.49
C LEU A 6 -14.64 10.41 -28.31
N CYS A 7 -14.83 9.27 -27.63
CA CYS A 7 -15.14 8.01 -28.29
C CYS A 7 -16.63 7.86 -28.65
N ASN A 8 -17.52 8.65 -28.05
CA ASN A 8 -18.97 8.50 -28.20
C ASN A 8 -19.66 9.87 -28.44
N PRO A 9 -19.30 10.60 -29.52
CA PRO A 9 -19.82 11.94 -29.76
C PRO A 9 -21.35 11.96 -29.88
N ASP A 10 -21.95 10.96 -30.54
CA ASP A 10 -23.40 10.87 -30.75
C ASP A 10 -24.21 10.72 -29.45
N VAL A 11 -23.59 10.14 -28.42
CA VAL A 11 -24.19 10.02 -27.08
C VAL A 11 -24.10 11.35 -26.35
N VAL A 12 -22.97 12.04 -26.46
CA VAL A 12 -22.74 13.33 -25.78
C VAL A 12 -23.68 14.40 -26.31
N GLN A 13 -23.96 14.41 -27.61
CA GLN A 13 -24.87 15.37 -28.25
C GLN A 13 -26.32 15.30 -27.74
N GLN A 14 -26.70 14.24 -27.02
CA GLN A 14 -28.04 14.08 -26.44
C GLN A 14 -28.20 14.83 -25.11
N TYR A 15 -27.12 15.31 -24.51
CA TYR A 15 -27.11 16.02 -23.23
C TYR A 15 -26.90 17.52 -23.45
N HIS A 16 -27.48 18.33 -22.57
CA HIS A 16 -27.35 19.78 -22.60
C HIS A 16 -25.95 20.22 -22.13
N ASN A 17 -25.38 19.47 -21.18
CA ASN A 17 -24.07 19.77 -20.59
C ASN A 17 -23.09 18.59 -20.75
N PRO A 18 -21.88 18.78 -21.31
CA PRO A 18 -20.86 17.73 -21.38
C PRO A 18 -20.41 17.21 -20.00
N ASP A 19 -20.57 18.00 -18.93
CA ASP A 19 -20.26 17.61 -17.56
C ASP A 19 -21.26 16.59 -17.00
N THR A 20 -22.45 16.45 -17.59
CA THR A 20 -23.45 15.43 -17.24
C THR A 20 -22.85 14.02 -17.28
N ILE A 21 -21.97 13.74 -18.24
CA ILE A 21 -21.26 12.46 -18.35
C ILE A 21 -20.31 12.24 -17.17
N PHE A 22 -19.64 13.29 -16.70
CA PHE A 22 -18.76 13.21 -15.53
C PHE A 22 -19.56 12.95 -14.26
N ILE A 23 -20.65 13.67 -14.05
CA ILE A 23 -21.52 13.50 -12.88
C ILE A 23 -22.15 12.10 -12.88
N LEU A 24 -22.67 11.64 -14.02
CA LEU A 24 -23.24 10.31 -14.17
C LEU A 24 -22.20 9.22 -13.89
N ALA A 25 -20.96 9.37 -14.35
CA ALA A 25 -19.89 8.42 -14.06
C ALA A 25 -19.62 8.31 -12.55
N PHE A 26 -19.62 9.42 -11.80
CA PHE A 26 -19.52 9.38 -10.34
C PHE A 26 -20.71 8.69 -9.69
N ALA A 27 -21.92 8.98 -10.15
CA ALA A 27 -23.14 8.35 -9.64
C ALA A 27 -23.11 6.82 -9.81
N ILE A 28 -22.56 6.32 -10.92
CA ILE A 28 -22.35 4.87 -11.15
C ILE A 28 -21.40 4.28 -10.12
N ILE A 29 -20.28 4.95 -9.81
CA ILE A 29 -19.32 4.48 -8.81
C ILE A 29 -19.93 4.49 -7.40
N LEU A 30 -20.72 5.51 -7.07
CA LEU A 30 -21.45 5.60 -5.80
C LEU A 30 -22.50 4.50 -5.69
N LEU A 31 -23.25 4.22 -6.76
CA LEU A 31 -24.20 3.12 -6.82
C LEU A 31 -23.51 1.77 -6.61
N ASN A 32 -22.40 1.52 -7.29
CA ASN A 32 -21.63 0.28 -7.10
C ASN A 32 -21.16 0.11 -5.65
N THR A 33 -20.65 1.20 -5.06
CA THR A 33 -20.18 1.20 -3.66
C THR A 33 -21.33 0.94 -2.70
N ASP A 34 -22.47 1.60 -2.86
CA ASP A 34 -23.66 1.39 -2.03
C ASP A 34 -24.19 -0.05 -2.14
N MET A 35 -24.30 -0.55 -3.38
CA MET A 35 -24.88 -1.84 -3.67
C MET A 35 -24.04 -3.03 -3.18
N TYR A 36 -22.71 -2.92 -3.22
CA TYR A 36 -21.81 -4.04 -2.90
C TYR A 36 -21.02 -3.88 -1.60
N SER A 37 -21.04 -2.70 -0.97
CA SER A 37 -20.39 -2.51 0.33
C SER A 37 -21.05 -3.39 1.41
N PRO A 38 -20.25 -4.15 2.20
CA PRO A 38 -20.79 -4.94 3.31
C PRO A 38 -21.25 -4.06 4.49
N ASN A 39 -20.88 -2.77 4.50
CA ASN A 39 -21.23 -1.84 5.57
C ASN A 39 -22.62 -1.20 5.37
N VAL A 40 -23.20 -1.30 4.17
CA VAL A 40 -24.54 -0.80 3.88
C VAL A 40 -25.55 -1.93 4.10
N LYS A 41 -26.45 -1.74 5.06
CA LYS A 41 -27.51 -2.71 5.36
C LYS A 41 -28.39 -2.91 4.13
N PRO A 42 -28.85 -4.14 3.81
CA PRO A 42 -29.68 -4.40 2.64
C PRO A 42 -30.90 -3.48 2.51
N GLU A 43 -31.57 -3.17 3.62
CA GLU A 43 -32.75 -2.29 3.70
C GLU A 43 -32.44 -0.82 3.36
N ARG A 44 -31.18 -0.40 3.45
CA ARG A 44 -30.72 0.97 3.21
C ARG A 44 -30.06 1.16 1.85
N LYS A 45 -29.89 0.10 1.07
CA LYS A 45 -29.30 0.18 -0.26
C LYS A 45 -30.22 0.95 -1.19
N MET A 46 -29.61 1.74 -2.06
CA MET A 46 -30.27 2.58 -3.05
C MET A 46 -31.11 1.71 -3.99
N ARG A 47 -32.43 1.92 -3.99
CA ARG A 47 -33.32 1.28 -4.95
C ARG A 47 -33.22 1.99 -6.30
N LEU A 48 -33.71 1.35 -7.36
CA LEU A 48 -33.74 1.92 -8.70
C LEU A 48 -34.38 3.33 -8.73
N ASP A 49 -35.54 3.49 -8.08
CA ASP A 49 -36.23 4.79 -8.05
C ASP A 49 -35.46 5.85 -7.25
N ASP A 50 -34.68 5.43 -6.24
CA ASP A 50 -33.79 6.33 -5.49
C ASP A 50 -32.65 6.81 -6.40
N PHE A 51 -32.05 5.90 -7.18
CA PHE A 51 -30.99 6.25 -8.14
C PHE A 51 -31.49 7.25 -9.20
N VAL A 52 -32.68 7.02 -9.75
CA VAL A 52 -33.32 7.95 -10.70
C VAL A 52 -33.62 9.29 -10.05
N LYS A 53 -34.18 9.29 -8.83
CA LYS A 53 -34.50 10.52 -8.10
C LYS A 53 -33.26 11.34 -7.76
N ASN A 54 -32.15 10.69 -7.40
CA ASN A 54 -30.89 11.33 -7.05
C ASN A 54 -30.24 12.07 -8.22
N LEU A 55 -30.63 11.75 -9.47
CA LEU A 55 -30.08 12.34 -10.69
C LEU A 55 -31.03 13.29 -11.42
N ARG A 56 -32.12 13.71 -10.76
CA ARG A 56 -33.04 14.71 -11.35
C ARG A 56 -32.36 16.06 -11.51
N GLY A 57 -32.62 16.71 -12.64
CA GLY A 57 -32.12 18.05 -12.97
C GLY A 57 -30.61 18.13 -13.19
N VAL A 58 -29.91 16.99 -13.30
CA VAL A 58 -28.44 16.95 -13.36
C VAL A 58 -27.88 17.47 -14.70
N ASP A 59 -28.69 17.49 -15.75
CA ASP A 59 -28.30 17.95 -17.09
C ASP A 59 -28.77 19.39 -17.31
N ASP A 60 -28.11 20.36 -16.68
CA ASP A 60 -28.48 21.79 -16.69
C ASP A 60 -29.95 22.07 -16.34
N GLY A 61 -30.46 21.34 -15.34
CA GLY A 61 -31.85 21.45 -14.89
C GLY A 61 -32.80 20.49 -15.60
N ALA A 62 -32.37 19.81 -16.66
CA ALA A 62 -33.09 18.71 -17.29
C ALA A 62 -32.76 17.35 -16.65
N ASP A 63 -33.69 16.39 -16.84
CA ASP A 63 -33.52 15.01 -16.37
C ASP A 63 -32.84 14.15 -17.43
N ILE A 64 -31.94 13.25 -17.00
CA ILE A 64 -31.41 12.18 -17.87
C ILE A 64 -32.54 11.21 -18.21
N PRO A 65 -32.67 10.73 -19.47
CA PRO A 65 -33.67 9.74 -19.86
C PRO A 65 -33.72 8.53 -18.91
N ARG A 66 -34.92 8.21 -18.41
CA ARG A 66 -35.09 7.20 -17.36
C ARG A 66 -34.58 5.83 -17.80
N GLU A 67 -34.75 5.48 -19.06
CA GLU A 67 -34.35 4.22 -19.66
C GLU A 67 -32.83 4.01 -19.57
N ILE A 68 -32.04 5.09 -19.72
CA ILE A 68 -30.58 5.06 -19.57
C ILE A 68 -30.21 4.73 -18.12
N LEU A 69 -30.84 5.42 -17.16
CA LEU A 69 -30.58 5.20 -15.73
C LEU A 69 -31.00 3.81 -15.27
N VAL A 70 -32.13 3.29 -15.74
CA VAL A 70 -32.60 1.92 -15.50
C VAL A 70 -31.59 0.92 -16.03
N GLY A 71 -31.18 1.05 -17.30
CA GLY A 71 -30.22 0.13 -17.91
C GLY A 71 -28.86 0.14 -17.20
N ILE A 72 -28.41 1.30 -16.73
CA ILE A 72 -27.19 1.42 -15.91
C ILE A 72 -27.37 0.66 -14.59
N TYR A 73 -28.46 0.93 -13.87
CA TYR A 73 -28.72 0.31 -12.57
C TYR A 73 -28.76 -1.22 -12.65
N GLU A 74 -29.50 -1.77 -13.63
CA GLU A 74 -29.63 -3.20 -13.83
C GLU A 74 -28.31 -3.87 -14.19
N ARG A 75 -27.47 -3.22 -15.01
CA ARG A 75 -26.13 -3.73 -15.34
C ARG A 75 -25.23 -3.79 -14.11
N ILE A 76 -25.23 -2.74 -13.29
CA ILE A 76 -24.48 -2.72 -12.03
C ILE A 76 -25.00 -3.78 -11.07
N GLN A 77 -26.32 -3.96 -10.97
CA GLN A 77 -26.94 -5.01 -10.15
C GLN A 77 -26.58 -6.43 -10.61
N LYS A 78 -26.52 -6.63 -11.92
CA LYS A 78 -26.17 -7.92 -12.51
C LYS A 78 -24.68 -8.24 -12.32
N GLN A 79 -23.80 -7.24 -12.41
CA GLN A 79 -22.36 -7.44 -12.34
C GLN A 79 -21.67 -6.26 -11.64
N GLU A 80 -21.10 -6.57 -10.47
CA GLU A 80 -20.25 -5.66 -9.70
C GLU A 80 -19.05 -5.16 -10.53
N LEU A 81 -18.76 -3.87 -10.44
CA LEU A 81 -17.51 -3.30 -10.94
C LEU A 81 -16.37 -3.72 -10.01
N ARG A 82 -15.52 -4.61 -10.51
CA ARG A 82 -14.33 -5.12 -9.80
C ARG A 82 -13.05 -4.68 -10.48
N THR A 83 -12.05 -4.36 -9.68
CA THR A 83 -10.67 -4.25 -10.15
C THR A 83 -10.08 -5.64 -10.37
N ASN A 84 -9.07 -5.73 -11.22
CA ASN A 84 -8.35 -6.99 -11.42
C ASN A 84 -7.60 -7.40 -10.14
N ASP A 85 -7.37 -8.70 -9.98
CA ASP A 85 -6.55 -9.25 -8.90
C ASP A 85 -5.10 -8.72 -8.99
N ASP A 86 -4.54 -8.31 -7.86
CA ASP A 86 -3.17 -7.85 -7.68
C ASP A 86 -2.44 -8.60 -6.54
N HIS A 87 -1.22 -8.18 -6.18
CA HIS A 87 -0.48 -8.81 -5.07
C HIS A 87 -1.19 -8.61 -3.73
N VAL A 88 -1.86 -7.48 -3.52
CA VAL A 88 -2.62 -7.17 -2.29
C VAL A 88 -3.83 -8.08 -2.16
N THR A 89 -4.44 -8.45 -3.28
CA THR A 89 -5.56 -9.40 -3.34
C THR A 89 -5.14 -10.77 -2.81
N GLN A 90 -3.90 -11.21 -3.09
CA GLN A 90 -3.34 -12.45 -2.53
C GLN A 90 -3.13 -12.33 -1.01
N VAL A 91 -2.56 -11.23 -0.54
CA VAL A 91 -2.39 -10.98 0.90
C VAL A 91 -3.75 -10.94 1.62
N THR A 92 -4.77 -10.36 0.99
CA THR A 92 -6.14 -10.33 1.52
C THR A 92 -6.73 -11.74 1.66
N LYS A 93 -6.46 -12.65 0.70
CA LYS A 93 -6.86 -14.07 0.78
C LYS A 93 -6.17 -14.77 1.97
N VAL A 94 -4.86 -14.55 2.16
CA VAL A 94 -4.12 -15.07 3.32
C VAL A 94 -4.66 -14.50 4.63
N GLU A 95 -4.87 -13.19 4.71
CA GLU A 95 -5.38 -12.52 5.90
C GLU A 95 -6.74 -13.08 6.34
N LYS A 96 -7.66 -13.32 5.40
CA LYS A 96 -8.97 -13.93 5.69
C LYS A 96 -8.86 -15.36 6.24
N SER A 97 -7.78 -16.08 5.91
CA SER A 97 -7.53 -17.43 6.44
C SER A 97 -6.91 -17.43 7.84
N ILE A 98 -6.38 -16.30 8.31
CA ILE A 98 -5.72 -16.18 9.62
C ILE A 98 -6.72 -15.60 10.64
N VAL A 99 -6.95 -16.35 11.72
CA VAL A 99 -7.79 -15.98 12.86
C VAL A 99 -6.96 -15.66 14.09
N GLY A 100 -7.45 -14.76 14.95
CA GLY A 100 -6.79 -14.37 16.20
C GLY A 100 -6.37 -12.90 16.24
N LYS A 101 -5.67 -12.50 17.32
CA LYS A 101 -5.16 -11.13 17.49
C LYS A 101 -4.06 -10.87 16.45
N LYS A 102 -4.43 -10.18 15.36
CA LYS A 102 -3.52 -9.80 14.27
C LYS A 102 -2.34 -8.94 14.79
N PRO A 103 -1.20 -8.89 14.07
CA PRO A 103 0.00 -8.16 14.48
C PRO A 103 -0.31 -6.74 14.94
N VAL A 104 0.09 -6.40 16.17
CA VAL A 104 0.18 -4.99 16.56
C VAL A 104 1.43 -4.44 15.90
N MET A 105 1.27 -3.65 14.84
CA MET A 105 2.41 -2.95 14.26
C MET A 105 3.00 -1.98 15.31
N PRO A 106 4.33 -1.91 15.45
CA PRO A 106 4.95 -0.93 16.34
C PRO A 106 4.53 0.48 15.93
N ALA A 107 4.30 1.34 16.92
CA ALA A 107 3.73 2.68 16.75
C ALA A 107 4.55 3.64 15.86
N THR A 108 5.75 3.26 15.43
CA THR A 108 6.71 4.06 14.69
C THR A 108 6.50 4.09 13.18
N SER A 109 5.69 3.19 12.61
CA SER A 109 5.32 3.18 11.19
C SER A 109 3.96 3.83 10.89
N ARG A 110 3.38 4.57 11.85
CA ARG A 110 2.05 5.18 11.73
C ARG A 110 2.03 6.28 10.66
N PRO A 111 1.22 6.16 9.59
CA PRO A 111 0.77 7.34 8.85
C PRO A 111 -0.21 8.11 9.77
N SER A 112 -0.05 9.43 9.89
CA SER A 112 -0.96 10.31 10.65
C SER A 112 -2.38 10.43 10.06
N VAL A 113 -2.79 9.53 9.16
CA VAL A 113 -4.08 9.60 8.49
C VAL A 113 -5.13 8.91 9.36
N ARG A 114 -6.08 9.71 9.86
CA ARG A 114 -7.28 9.26 10.57
C ARG A 114 -8.21 8.51 9.62
N GLY A 115 -7.85 7.29 9.23
CA GLY A 115 -8.72 6.37 8.51
C GLY A 115 -9.28 5.31 9.46
N HIS A 116 -10.57 5.00 9.33
CA HIS A 116 -11.28 3.92 10.05
C HIS A 116 -10.85 2.49 9.60
N GLY A 117 -9.60 2.31 9.16
CA GLY A 117 -9.06 1.00 8.79
C GLY A 117 -8.65 0.18 10.02
N ASP A 118 -8.84 -1.14 9.97
CA ASP A 118 -8.27 -2.08 10.93
C ASP A 118 -6.76 -1.82 11.02
N LYS A 119 -6.31 -1.24 12.14
CA LYS A 119 -4.93 -0.76 12.34
C LYS A 119 -3.87 -1.87 12.29
N ASN A 120 -4.33 -3.12 12.21
CA ASN A 120 -3.53 -4.34 12.17
C ASN A 120 -3.75 -5.15 10.88
N ALA A 121 -4.24 -4.53 9.80
CA ALA A 121 -4.44 -5.20 8.52
C ALA A 121 -3.12 -5.71 7.92
N LEU A 122 -3.12 -6.95 7.44
CA LEU A 122 -1.98 -7.50 6.72
C LEU A 122 -1.94 -6.97 5.28
N SER A 123 -3.10 -6.77 4.65
CA SER A 123 -3.25 -6.31 3.26
C SER A 123 -2.94 -4.82 3.07
N LEU A 124 -1.72 -4.40 3.42
CA LEU A 124 -1.21 -3.06 3.10
C LEU A 124 -0.81 -2.99 1.62
N PRO A 125 -0.95 -1.83 0.94
CA PRO A 125 -0.66 -1.71 -0.49
C PRO A 125 0.76 -2.13 -0.90
N HIS A 126 1.75 -1.95 -0.01
CA HIS A 126 3.16 -2.30 -0.25
C HIS A 126 3.50 -3.74 0.15
N ARG A 127 2.61 -4.46 0.85
CA ARG A 127 2.91 -5.79 1.37
C ARG A 127 2.59 -6.85 0.32
N ARG A 128 3.57 -7.70 0.03
CA ARG A 128 3.46 -8.82 -0.91
C ARG A 128 3.85 -10.12 -0.22
N LEU A 129 3.11 -11.19 -0.49
CA LEU A 129 3.49 -12.54 -0.07
C LEU A 129 4.71 -13.00 -0.90
N VAL A 130 5.79 -13.36 -0.23
CA VAL A 130 7.03 -13.87 -0.84
C VAL A 130 6.95 -15.40 -0.89
N CYS A 131 6.79 -16.05 0.26
CA CYS A 131 6.67 -17.50 0.30
C CYS A 131 5.85 -18.01 1.49
N TYR A 132 5.43 -19.27 1.38
CA TYR A 132 4.77 -20.04 2.41
C TYR A 132 5.63 -21.28 2.72
N CYS A 133 5.88 -21.55 3.99
CA CYS A 133 6.71 -22.66 4.41
C CYS A 133 6.19 -23.32 5.70
N ARG A 134 6.31 -24.64 5.81
CA ARG A 134 6.04 -25.38 7.04
C ARG A 134 7.35 -25.62 7.79
N LEU A 135 7.45 -25.10 9.00
CA LEU A 135 8.61 -25.28 9.88
C LEU A 135 8.19 -25.81 11.25
N PHE A 136 9.12 -26.38 12.00
CA PHE A 136 8.89 -26.82 13.38
C PHE A 136 9.60 -25.87 14.33
N GLU A 137 8.86 -25.17 15.18
CA GLU A 137 9.46 -24.29 16.19
C GLU A 137 10.23 -25.15 17.23
N VAL A 138 11.42 -24.68 17.61
CA VAL A 138 12.33 -25.36 18.53
C VAL A 138 12.46 -24.52 19.80
N PRO A 139 11.74 -24.83 20.89
CA PRO A 139 11.82 -24.04 22.11
C PRO A 139 13.22 -24.06 22.76
N ASP A 140 13.89 -25.20 22.70
CA ASP A 140 15.22 -25.42 23.29
C ASP A 140 16.08 -26.25 22.33
N PRO A 141 17.14 -25.68 21.72
CA PRO A 141 17.97 -26.39 20.75
C PRO A 141 18.85 -27.47 21.41
N THR A 142 19.01 -27.46 22.74
CA THR A 142 19.84 -28.41 23.48
C THR A 142 19.10 -29.69 23.85
N LYS A 143 17.78 -29.74 23.66
CA LYS A 143 16.93 -30.88 24.01
C LYS A 143 16.28 -31.48 22.76
N PRO A 144 16.15 -32.81 22.68
CA PRO A 144 15.40 -33.45 21.62
C PRO A 144 13.90 -33.13 21.76
N GLN A 145 13.20 -33.05 20.62
CA GLN A 145 11.74 -32.98 20.59
C GLN A 145 11.16 -34.01 19.64
N LYS A 146 9.91 -34.42 19.88
CA LYS A 146 9.21 -35.35 19.00
C LYS A 146 9.05 -34.73 17.61
N LEU A 147 9.30 -35.52 16.56
CA LEU A 147 9.06 -35.11 15.17
C LEU A 147 7.60 -34.70 14.99
N GLY A 148 7.38 -33.57 14.30
CA GLY A 148 6.04 -33.00 14.11
C GLY A 148 5.57 -32.06 15.24
N LEU A 149 6.26 -32.05 16.39
CA LEU A 149 5.89 -31.16 17.49
C LEU A 149 6.16 -29.70 17.10
N HIS A 150 5.29 -28.81 17.60
CA HIS A 150 5.35 -27.38 17.32
C HIS A 150 5.40 -27.01 15.83
N GLN A 151 4.69 -27.76 14.97
CA GLN A 151 4.48 -27.38 13.58
C GLN A 151 3.89 -25.96 13.48
N ARG A 152 4.49 -25.13 12.63
CA ARG A 152 4.09 -23.77 12.29
C ARG A 152 3.97 -23.63 10.80
N GLU A 153 2.99 -22.83 10.41
CA GLU A 153 2.76 -22.43 9.04
C GLU A 153 3.22 -20.97 8.93
N ILE A 154 4.31 -20.78 8.19
CA ILE A 154 5.06 -19.54 8.12
C ILE A 154 4.69 -18.83 6.82
N PHE A 155 4.28 -17.57 6.94
CA PHE A 155 4.04 -16.69 5.81
C PHE A 155 5.11 -15.60 5.83
N LEU A 156 5.99 -15.63 4.83
CA LEU A 156 6.97 -14.58 4.60
C LEU A 156 6.36 -13.55 3.66
N PHE A 157 6.23 -12.33 4.14
CA PHE A 157 5.98 -11.14 3.32
C PHE A 157 7.30 -10.39 3.12
N ASN A 158 7.32 -9.49 2.15
CA ASN A 158 8.52 -8.70 1.84
C ASN A 158 9.01 -7.84 3.00
N ASP A 159 8.15 -7.47 3.95
CA ASP A 159 8.49 -6.66 5.12
C ASP A 159 8.23 -7.34 6.49
N LEU A 160 7.58 -8.51 6.49
CA LEU A 160 7.03 -9.13 7.69
C LEU A 160 7.10 -10.66 7.65
N LEU A 161 7.55 -11.28 8.73
CA LEU A 161 7.46 -12.72 8.93
C LEU A 161 6.30 -13.04 9.88
N VAL A 162 5.32 -13.82 9.42
CA VAL A 162 4.15 -14.22 10.23
C VAL A 162 4.19 -15.70 10.54
N VAL A 163 4.11 -16.03 11.83
CA VAL A 163 4.11 -17.39 12.35
C VAL A 163 2.69 -17.76 12.79
N THR A 164 2.18 -18.87 12.26
CA THR A 164 0.83 -19.36 12.59
C THR A 164 0.84 -20.84 12.96
N LYS A 165 -0.27 -21.33 13.51
CA LYS A 165 -0.54 -22.75 13.73
C LYS A 165 -1.87 -23.10 13.07
N ILE A 166 -1.96 -24.24 12.38
CA ILE A 166 -3.24 -24.73 11.86
C ILE A 166 -4.29 -24.79 12.98
N PHE A 167 -5.41 -24.10 12.77
CA PHE A 167 -6.54 -24.05 13.70
C PHE A 167 -7.61 -25.07 13.30
N GLN A 168 -8.06 -25.01 12.05
CA GLN A 168 -9.09 -25.89 11.51
C GLN A 168 -8.80 -26.23 10.06
N ARG A 169 -8.97 -27.50 9.69
CA ARG A 169 -9.00 -27.94 8.29
C ARG A 169 -10.45 -28.25 7.91
N LYS A 170 -10.99 -27.51 6.95
CA LYS A 170 -12.26 -27.83 6.27
C LYS A 170 -11.93 -28.42 4.89
N LYS A 171 -12.88 -29.12 4.27
CA LYS A 171 -12.69 -29.81 2.97
C LYS A 171 -12.01 -28.93 1.90
N ASN A 172 -12.31 -27.63 1.85
CA ASN A 172 -11.83 -26.72 0.80
C ASN A 172 -11.01 -25.53 1.35
N ALA A 173 -10.73 -25.48 2.66
CA ALA A 173 -10.05 -24.33 3.26
C ALA A 173 -9.35 -24.69 4.57
N VAL A 174 -8.14 -24.17 4.75
CA VAL A 174 -7.40 -24.26 6.01
C VAL A 174 -7.45 -22.90 6.69
N MET A 175 -7.84 -22.90 7.97
CA MET A 175 -7.80 -21.72 8.83
C MET A 175 -6.59 -21.81 9.76
N TYR A 176 -5.88 -20.69 9.91
CA TYR A 176 -4.66 -20.59 10.70
C TYR A 176 -4.89 -19.73 11.94
N SER A 177 -4.46 -20.20 13.10
CA SER A 177 -4.35 -19.38 14.31
C SER A 177 -3.06 -18.58 14.30
N PHE A 178 -3.17 -17.25 14.40
CA PHE A 178 -2.01 -16.38 14.57
C PHE A 178 -1.26 -16.71 15.87
N ARG A 179 0.07 -16.73 15.80
CA ARG A 179 0.93 -16.89 16.99
C ARG A 179 1.75 -15.64 17.27
N GLN A 180 2.57 -15.25 16.30
CA GLN A 180 3.49 -14.12 16.43
C GLN A 180 3.90 -13.61 15.05
N SER A 181 4.44 -12.40 15.01
CA SER A 181 4.97 -11.79 13.80
C SER A 181 6.23 -11.00 14.11
N PHE A 182 7.15 -10.95 13.16
CA PHE A 182 8.42 -10.26 13.30
C PHE A 182 8.63 -9.32 12.12
N SER A 183 8.97 -8.06 12.40
CA SER A 183 9.49 -7.14 11.38
C SER A 183 10.83 -7.67 10.87
N LEU A 184 11.08 -7.56 9.56
CA LEU A 184 12.36 -7.96 8.98
C LEU A 184 13.46 -6.92 9.20
N TYR A 185 13.10 -5.70 9.60
CA TYR A 185 14.09 -4.65 9.90
C TYR A 185 14.99 -5.05 11.07
N GLY A 186 16.31 -5.02 10.83
CA GLY A 186 17.30 -5.46 11.81
C GLY A 186 17.29 -6.97 12.09
N MET A 187 16.58 -7.77 11.29
CA MET A 187 16.59 -9.23 11.46
C MET A 187 17.89 -9.84 10.92
N GLN A 188 18.39 -10.87 11.59
CA GLN A 188 19.52 -11.70 11.17
C GLN A 188 19.14 -13.17 11.22
N VAL A 189 19.68 -13.96 10.30
CA VAL A 189 19.39 -15.38 10.14
C VAL A 189 20.69 -16.17 10.17
N HIS A 190 20.77 -17.14 11.09
CA HIS A 190 21.88 -18.08 11.19
C HIS A 190 21.37 -19.51 11.05
N LEU A 191 22.17 -20.37 10.40
CA LEU A 191 21.90 -21.79 10.34
C LEU A 191 22.56 -22.47 11.54
N PHE A 192 21.93 -23.51 12.07
CA PHE A 192 22.56 -24.38 13.05
C PHE A 192 22.22 -25.83 12.75
N GLU A 193 23.08 -26.73 13.21
CA GLU A 193 22.91 -28.16 13.06
C GLU A 193 23.47 -28.83 14.32
N ASN A 194 22.70 -29.78 14.86
CA ASN A 194 23.14 -30.60 15.99
C ASN A 194 22.52 -31.99 15.90
N GLN A 195 22.86 -32.85 16.85
CA GLN A 195 22.39 -34.24 16.91
C GLN A 195 20.86 -34.40 16.95
N PHE A 196 20.11 -33.36 17.30
CA PHE A 196 18.65 -33.37 17.41
C PHE A 196 17.96 -32.66 16.23
N TYR A 197 18.62 -31.66 15.65
CA TYR A 197 18.07 -30.74 14.66
C TYR A 197 19.03 -30.61 13.47
N PRO A 198 18.89 -31.44 12.42
CA PRO A 198 19.78 -31.42 11.26
C PRO A 198 19.59 -30.16 10.39
N HIS A 199 18.44 -29.50 10.49
CA HIS A 199 18.05 -28.40 9.60
C HIS A 199 17.60 -27.17 10.38
N GLY A 200 18.39 -26.79 11.39
CA GLY A 200 18.13 -25.67 12.27
C GLY A 200 18.28 -24.29 11.60
N ILE A 201 17.35 -23.39 11.94
CA ILE A 201 17.30 -21.98 11.53
C ILE A 201 17.11 -21.14 12.80
N LYS A 202 18.00 -20.19 13.03
CA LYS A 202 17.98 -19.26 14.14
C LYS A 202 17.73 -17.85 13.63
N ILE A 203 16.65 -17.24 14.09
CA ILE A 203 16.27 -15.87 13.76
C ILE A 203 16.56 -14.98 14.96
N MET A 204 17.26 -13.87 14.71
CA MET A 204 17.65 -12.90 15.73
C MET A 204 17.26 -11.48 15.29
N SER A 205 17.08 -10.60 16.27
CA SER A 205 16.96 -9.16 16.09
C SER A 205 18.28 -8.53 16.50
N ALA A 206 18.89 -7.77 15.60
CA ALA A 206 20.11 -7.00 15.75
C ALA A 206 19.88 -5.57 15.26
N VAL A 207 18.92 -4.88 15.89
CA VAL A 207 18.64 -3.46 15.60
C VAL A 207 19.79 -2.61 16.16
N PRO A 208 20.32 -1.63 15.40
CA PRO A 208 21.38 -0.76 15.89
C PRO A 208 20.99 -0.08 17.21
N GLY A 209 21.86 -0.18 18.22
CA GLY A 209 21.63 0.40 19.56
C GLY A 209 20.83 -0.49 20.53
N ALA A 210 20.41 -1.69 20.11
CA ALA A 210 19.77 -2.67 20.98
C ALA A 210 20.63 -3.95 21.11
N GLU A 211 20.44 -4.69 22.20
CA GLU A 211 21.07 -6.01 22.36
C GLU A 211 20.54 -7.01 21.32
N THR A 212 21.43 -7.90 20.89
CA THR A 212 21.04 -8.97 19.97
C THR A 212 20.13 -9.96 20.70
N LYS A 213 18.88 -10.07 20.24
CA LYS A 213 17.88 -10.94 20.85
C LYS A 213 17.49 -12.06 19.91
N VAL A 214 17.51 -13.30 20.41
CA VAL A 214 16.95 -14.44 19.67
C VAL A 214 15.42 -14.30 19.63
N LEU A 215 14.86 -14.27 18.42
CA LEU A 215 13.42 -14.12 18.20
C LEU A 215 12.72 -15.49 18.14
N ALA A 216 13.27 -16.40 17.33
CA ALA A 216 12.72 -17.73 17.13
C ALA A 216 13.79 -18.71 16.64
N LEU A 217 13.56 -19.98 16.93
CA LEU A 217 14.35 -21.10 16.45
C LEU A 217 13.40 -22.06 15.74
N PHE A 218 13.81 -22.53 14.57
CA PHE A 218 13.04 -23.46 13.76
C PHE A 218 13.93 -24.62 13.31
N ASN A 219 13.30 -25.75 13.00
CA ASN A 219 13.89 -26.84 12.26
C ASN A 219 13.04 -27.08 11.00
N ALA A 220 13.68 -27.11 9.84
CA ALA A 220 13.02 -27.43 8.58
C ALA A 220 12.85 -28.96 8.43
N PRO A 221 11.86 -29.44 7.66
CA PRO A 221 11.66 -30.87 7.41
C PRO A 221 12.80 -31.50 6.60
N ASN A 222 13.45 -30.74 5.72
CA ASN A 222 14.50 -31.20 4.81
C ASN A 222 15.46 -30.03 4.48
N PRO A 223 16.66 -30.30 3.92
CA PRO A 223 17.64 -29.25 3.67
C PRO A 223 17.23 -28.33 2.51
N GLN A 224 16.40 -28.79 1.57
CA GLN A 224 15.92 -27.99 0.45
C GLN A 224 14.97 -26.88 0.92
N ASP A 225 14.00 -27.21 1.77
CA ASP A 225 13.07 -26.26 2.40
C ASP A 225 13.82 -25.27 3.29
N ARG A 226 14.83 -25.75 4.05
CA ARG A 226 15.73 -24.87 4.83
C ARG A 226 16.38 -23.85 3.93
N LYS A 227 17.01 -24.30 2.83
CA LYS A 227 17.74 -23.44 1.91
C LYS A 227 16.81 -22.43 1.26
N LYS A 228 15.72 -22.89 0.65
CA LYS A 228 14.74 -22.04 -0.05
C LYS A 228 14.20 -20.94 0.87
N PHE A 229 13.73 -21.31 2.07
CA PHE A 229 13.18 -20.35 3.02
C PHE A 229 14.23 -19.32 3.47
N VAL A 230 15.46 -19.76 3.75
CA VAL A 230 16.53 -18.86 4.22
C VAL A 230 17.01 -17.92 3.12
N ASP A 231 17.07 -18.39 1.87
CA ASP A 231 17.42 -17.56 0.71
C ASP A 231 16.35 -16.46 0.51
N ASP A 232 15.06 -16.83 0.45
CA ASP A 232 13.94 -15.88 0.34
C ASP A 232 13.92 -14.86 1.51
N LEU A 233 14.18 -15.34 2.74
CA LEU A 233 14.19 -14.50 3.94
C LEU A 233 15.36 -13.52 3.93
N LYS A 234 16.56 -13.96 3.53
CA LYS A 234 17.74 -13.08 3.44
C LYS A 234 17.55 -12.00 2.39
N GLU A 235 16.99 -12.35 1.23
CA GLU A 235 16.67 -11.38 0.18
C GLU A 235 15.66 -10.35 0.69
N SER A 236 14.58 -10.80 1.34
CA SER A 236 13.57 -9.90 1.92
C SER A 236 14.14 -8.98 3.01
N ILE A 237 15.06 -9.48 3.85
CA ILE A 237 15.76 -8.66 4.85
C ILE A 237 16.62 -7.58 4.17
N ALA A 238 17.36 -7.94 3.11
CA ALA A 238 18.18 -6.99 2.36
C ALA A 238 17.31 -5.91 1.69
N GLU A 239 16.16 -6.29 1.10
CA GLU A 239 15.17 -5.36 0.54
C GLU A 239 14.74 -4.32 1.58
N VAL A 240 14.35 -4.77 2.78
CA VAL A 240 13.89 -3.88 3.87
C VAL A 240 15.00 -2.97 4.38
N GLN A 241 16.23 -3.47 4.47
CA GLN A 241 17.39 -2.66 4.89
C GLN A 241 17.67 -1.51 3.92
N GLU A 242 17.65 -1.79 2.60
CA GLU A 242 17.89 -0.75 1.60
C GLU A 242 16.74 0.26 1.55
N MET A 243 15.50 -0.19 1.69
CA MET A 243 14.33 0.70 1.79
C MET A 243 14.41 1.65 2.99
N GLU A 244 14.84 1.15 4.15
CA GLU A 244 14.99 1.99 5.34
C GLU A 244 16.16 2.97 5.21
N LYS A 245 17.27 2.54 4.61
CA LYS A 245 18.41 3.41 4.29
C LYS A 245 17.99 4.56 3.38
N HIS A 246 17.30 4.27 2.27
CA HIS A 246 16.79 5.29 1.37
C HIS A 246 15.80 6.25 2.05
N ARG A 247 14.94 5.75 2.93
CA ARG A 247 14.02 6.58 3.71
C ARG A 247 14.78 7.57 4.60
N ILE A 248 15.82 7.11 5.29
CA ILE A 248 16.67 7.96 6.15
C ILE A 248 17.41 9.01 5.31
N GLU A 249 18.01 8.61 4.19
CA GLU A 249 18.71 9.51 3.27
C GLU A 249 17.79 10.63 2.75
N THR A 250 16.61 10.24 2.25
CA THR A 250 15.60 11.19 1.73
C THR A 250 15.15 12.18 2.82
N GLU A 251 14.95 11.70 4.06
CA GLU A 251 14.52 12.56 5.15
C GLU A 251 15.62 13.52 5.61
N LEU A 252 16.89 13.07 5.58
CA LEU A 252 18.04 13.92 5.87
C LEU A 252 18.24 15.01 4.80
N GLU A 253 17.99 14.69 3.53
CA GLU A 253 18.04 15.66 2.44
C GLU A 253 16.98 16.76 2.58
N LYS A 254 15.73 16.39 2.93
CA LYS A 254 14.68 17.36 3.22
C LYS A 254 15.08 18.34 4.33
N GLN A 255 15.70 17.83 5.40
CA GLN A 255 16.19 18.67 6.50
C GLN A 255 17.30 19.64 6.04
N LYS A 256 18.21 19.19 5.18
CA LYS A 256 19.25 20.06 4.59
C LYS A 256 18.66 21.14 3.67
N GLY A 257 17.57 20.86 2.97
CA GLY A 257 16.86 21.82 2.12
C GLY A 257 16.20 22.97 2.90
N VAL A 258 15.75 22.71 4.13
CA VAL A 258 15.16 23.74 5.02
C VAL A 258 16.22 24.69 5.59
N VAL A 259 17.45 24.21 5.82
CA VAL A 259 18.53 25.02 6.42
C VAL A 259 19.07 26.09 5.46
N ARG A 260 18.93 25.93 4.14
CA ARG A 260 19.46 26.90 3.15
C ARG A 260 18.65 28.20 3.00
N VAL A 261 17.45 28.32 3.60
CA VAL A 261 16.64 29.56 3.55
C VAL A 261 16.82 30.45 4.80
N GLY A 262 17.58 30.00 5.81
CA GLY A 262 17.67 30.68 7.12
C GLY A 262 18.98 31.43 7.43
N GLY A 263 19.86 31.68 6.45
CA GLY A 263 21.24 32.08 6.77
C GLY A 263 21.93 33.01 5.77
N GLN A 264 21.37 34.20 5.51
CA GLN A 264 22.18 35.35 5.11
C GLN A 264 21.94 36.52 6.07
N GLY A 265 22.68 36.47 7.18
CA GLY A 265 22.90 37.58 8.08
C GLY A 265 24.36 37.55 8.52
N GLN A 266 25.28 37.93 7.63
CA GLN A 266 26.66 38.26 8.01
C GLN A 266 26.78 39.77 8.11
N GLY A 267 27.15 40.24 9.31
CA GLY A 267 27.47 41.63 9.58
C GLY A 267 28.97 41.93 9.51
N ARG A 268 29.24 43.26 9.53
CA ARG A 268 30.50 44.02 9.66
C ARG A 268 31.32 44.21 8.37
N SER A 269 31.89 45.39 8.05
CA SER A 269 31.90 46.76 8.60
C SER A 269 32.72 47.63 7.63
N GLY A 270 32.38 48.92 7.41
CA GLY A 270 33.24 49.82 6.63
C GLY A 270 32.64 51.19 6.27
N SER A 271 32.84 52.16 7.17
CA SER A 271 32.66 53.61 7.14
C SER A 271 32.61 54.36 5.79
N LYS A 272 31.65 55.28 5.62
CA LYS A 272 31.87 56.75 5.56
C LYS A 272 30.54 57.54 5.45
N LYS A 273 30.55 58.70 6.12
CA LYS A 273 29.55 59.77 6.22
C LYS A 273 29.34 60.47 4.86
N GLU A 274 28.13 60.96 4.57
CA GLU A 274 27.76 62.40 4.68
C GLU A 274 26.28 62.66 4.31
N SER A 275 25.71 63.65 5.02
CA SER A 275 24.55 64.54 4.77
C SER A 275 23.41 64.08 3.82
N GLY A 276 22.11 64.18 4.14
CA GLY A 276 21.39 65.07 5.04
C GLY A 276 20.40 65.94 4.22
N ALA A 277 19.10 65.65 4.26
CA ALA A 277 18.00 66.63 4.15
C ALA A 277 16.62 65.96 4.24
N ARG A 278 15.75 66.55 5.06
CA ARG A 278 14.36 66.16 5.34
C ARG A 278 13.37 66.80 4.35
N CYS A 279 12.34 66.01 4.03
CA CYS A 279 10.90 66.32 4.02
C CYS A 279 10.26 67.37 3.08
N ARG A 280 9.14 66.91 2.48
CA ARG A 280 7.94 67.62 1.93
C ARG A 280 8.17 68.37 0.60
N ALA A 281 7.25 68.45 -0.37
CA ALA A 281 5.79 68.31 -0.42
C ALA A 281 5.30 68.03 -1.87
N ARG A 282 4.07 67.47 -1.96
CA ARG A 282 2.97 67.68 -2.96
C ARG A 282 3.25 67.62 -4.48
N GLY A 283 2.38 66.85 -5.18
CA GLY A 283 1.77 67.33 -6.44
C GLY A 283 1.62 66.35 -7.61
N ALA A 284 0.40 65.83 -7.78
CA ALA A 284 -0.35 65.59 -9.03
C ALA A 284 0.17 64.69 -10.20
N SER A 285 -0.67 63.68 -10.48
CA SER A 285 -1.25 63.26 -11.78
C SER A 285 -0.53 62.37 -12.80
N ASN A 286 -1.23 61.25 -13.06
CA ASN A 286 -1.58 60.58 -14.32
C ASN A 286 -0.52 59.81 -15.14
N ASN A 287 -0.65 58.48 -15.15
CA ASN A 287 -1.39 57.67 -16.17
C ASN A 287 -0.73 56.29 -16.43
N GLY A 288 -1.56 55.24 -16.38
CA GLY A 288 -1.62 54.22 -17.44
C GLY A 288 -0.90 52.88 -17.24
N ALA A 289 -1.62 51.81 -17.63
CA ALA A 289 -1.16 50.47 -18.05
C ALA A 289 -1.01 49.35 -17.00
N LEU A 290 -2.16 48.74 -16.69
CA LEU A 290 -2.51 47.31 -16.69
C LEU A 290 -1.36 46.28 -16.67
N GLY A 291 -1.38 45.44 -15.63
CA GLY A 291 -0.50 44.31 -15.42
C GLY A 291 -0.86 43.07 -16.24
N GLY A 292 0.18 42.44 -16.81
CA GLY A 292 0.15 41.06 -17.31
C GLY A 292 0.86 40.14 -16.33
N ARG A 293 0.14 39.14 -15.80
CA ARG A 293 0.70 38.00 -15.07
C ARG A 293 0.95 36.88 -16.08
N ALA A 294 2.21 36.51 -16.27
CA ALA A 294 2.61 35.37 -17.09
C ALA A 294 2.53 34.07 -16.28
N SER A 295 1.85 33.10 -16.87
CA SER A 295 1.73 31.69 -16.48
C SER A 295 3.01 30.94 -16.86
N MET A 296 3.53 30.07 -15.99
CA MET A 296 4.61 29.13 -16.30
C MET A 296 4.01 27.73 -16.49
N ASP A 297 4.24 27.19 -17.68
CA ASP A 297 3.82 25.88 -18.19
C ASP A 297 4.97 24.88 -18.03
N ASP A 298 4.65 23.66 -17.58
CA ASP A 298 5.56 22.53 -17.35
C ASP A 298 5.59 21.62 -18.59
N GLY A 299 6.66 21.73 -19.39
CA GLY A 299 6.92 20.86 -20.54
C GLY A 299 7.98 19.79 -20.21
N TYR A 300 7.55 18.55 -19.96
CA TYR A 300 8.45 17.38 -19.87
C TYR A 300 8.73 16.81 -21.28
N GLY A 301 9.99 16.94 -21.71
CA GLY A 301 10.53 16.31 -22.92
C GLY A 301 10.99 14.88 -22.68
N TYR A 302 10.63 13.99 -23.61
CA TYR A 302 11.08 12.61 -23.73
C TYR A 302 12.58 12.52 -24.01
N ALA A 303 13.28 11.63 -23.29
CA ALA A 303 14.58 11.12 -23.70
C ALA A 303 14.61 9.59 -23.55
N ALA A 304 14.87 8.92 -24.66
CA ALA A 304 15.03 7.48 -24.77
C ALA A 304 16.35 7.01 -24.12
N GLY A 305 16.33 5.87 -23.44
CA GLY A 305 17.50 5.25 -22.84
C GLY A 305 17.24 3.80 -22.42
N GLU A 306 17.77 2.90 -23.24
CA GLU A 306 18.27 1.53 -22.99
C GLU A 306 17.56 0.59 -22.00
N GLY A 307 17.20 -0.59 -22.54
CA GLY A 307 16.43 -1.63 -21.87
C GLY A 307 17.21 -2.40 -20.81
N LEU A 308 16.65 -2.42 -19.61
CA LEU A 308 16.96 -3.44 -18.61
C LEU A 308 16.14 -4.71 -18.87
N LYS A 309 16.89 -5.79 -19.07
CA LYS A 309 16.44 -7.15 -19.34
C LYS A 309 15.51 -7.65 -18.23
N ARG A 310 14.28 -8.04 -18.60
CA ARG A 310 13.42 -8.91 -17.78
C ARG A 310 14.13 -10.25 -17.56
N SER A 311 14.62 -10.50 -16.35
CA SER A 311 15.00 -11.85 -15.94
C SER A 311 13.94 -12.44 -14.99
N THR A 312 13.27 -13.47 -15.53
CA THR A 312 12.77 -14.66 -14.83
C THR A 312 11.78 -14.46 -13.67
N LEU A 313 10.50 -14.37 -14.04
CA LEU A 313 9.41 -14.92 -13.23
C LEU A 313 9.65 -16.44 -13.11
N SER A 314 10.31 -16.87 -12.03
CA SER A 314 10.55 -18.28 -11.76
C SER A 314 9.37 -18.90 -11.03
N SER A 315 8.91 -19.99 -11.60
CA SER A 315 7.86 -20.90 -11.19
C SER A 315 8.01 -21.41 -9.75
N SER A 316 6.97 -21.25 -8.94
CA SER A 316 6.69 -22.11 -7.77
C SER A 316 5.22 -21.93 -7.36
N LEU A 317 4.28 -22.38 -8.19
CA LEU A 317 2.85 -22.23 -7.90
C LEU A 317 2.00 -23.38 -8.45
N ARG A 318 2.48 -24.63 -8.28
CA ARG A 318 1.68 -25.83 -8.57
C ARG A 318 1.24 -26.66 -7.36
N ASP A 319 1.66 -26.32 -6.14
CA ASP A 319 1.43 -27.23 -4.98
C ASP A 319 0.32 -26.79 -4.01
N LEU A 320 -0.60 -25.91 -4.42
CA LEU A 320 -1.80 -25.61 -3.61
C LEU A 320 -3.09 -26.24 -4.16
N SER A 321 -3.01 -27.01 -5.25
CA SER A 321 -4.17 -27.67 -5.88
C SER A 321 -4.18 -29.19 -5.81
N ASP A 322 -3.16 -29.85 -5.26
CA ASP A 322 -3.12 -31.32 -5.17
C ASP A 322 -2.93 -31.80 -3.73
N VAL A 323 -4.05 -31.86 -2.99
CA VAL A 323 -4.24 -32.87 -1.95
C VAL A 323 -5.72 -33.28 -2.01
N GLY A 324 -5.99 -34.25 -2.90
CA GLY A 324 -7.19 -35.09 -2.83
C GLY A 324 -7.12 -36.05 -1.66
#